data_AF-A0A6P5SQ95-F1
#
_entry.id   AF-A0A6P5SQ95-F1
#
_cell.length_a   1.000
_cell.length_b   1.000
_cell.length_c   1.000
_cell.angle_alpha   90.00
_cell.angle_beta   90.00
_cell.angle_gamma   90.00
#
_symmetry.space_group_name_H-M   'P 1'
#
loop_
_entity.id
_entity.type
_entity.pdbx_description
1 polymer ?
#
loop_
_entity_poly.entity_id
_entity_poly.type
_entity_poly.pdbx_seq_one_letter_code
_entity_poly.pdbx_strand_id
1 'polypeptide(L)'
;MLVAFAMLNESRQHHRRRAQNVDRRRQSREQKLTAALRMLAYGASAEQVDEIARMGKSTILECLVGFCDAVENLYTREYLCRPSPADLQRLLKKADTRGFPGMIGSIDCIHWQWKNCPTAWQGDYGNRKGQKSIILEAVASFDTWVWHAFFGVAGSQNDLNMLGQFPVFNDVLRGHSP
;
A
#
# COMPACT_ATOMS: atom_id res chain seq x y z
N MET A 1 -6.37 2.30 1.25
CA MET A 1 -6.79 0.91 0.93
C MET A 1 -5.63 0.10 0.36
N LEU A 2 -4.93 0.58 -0.67
CA LEU A 2 -3.60 0.07 -1.08
C LEU A 2 -2.52 0.12 0.02
N VAL A 3 -2.64 1.05 0.96
CA VAL A 3 -1.70 1.28 2.09
C VAL A 3 -1.60 0.11 3.06
N ALA A 4 -2.62 -0.76 3.10
CA ALA A 4 -2.63 -1.98 3.90
C ALA A 4 -1.68 -3.07 3.39
N PHE A 5 -1.43 -3.07 2.07
CA PHE A 5 -0.83 -4.16 1.32
C PHE A 5 0.65 -4.38 1.63
N ALA A 6 1.44 -3.30 1.74
CA ALA A 6 2.89 -3.40 1.92
C ALA A 6 3.33 -3.54 3.40
N MET A 7 2.62 -2.87 4.32
CA MET A 7 2.95 -2.90 5.76
C MET A 7 2.78 -4.30 6.38
N LEU A 8 1.90 -5.12 5.81
CA LEU A 8 1.68 -6.50 6.28
C LEU A 8 2.79 -7.46 5.85
N ASN A 9 3.49 -7.19 4.75
CA ASN A 9 4.49 -8.12 4.24
C ASN A 9 5.81 -8.08 5.04
N GLU A 10 6.22 -6.91 5.55
CA GLU A 10 7.38 -6.80 6.45
C GLU A 10 7.05 -7.27 7.90
N SER A 11 5.81 -7.05 8.35
CA SER A 11 5.36 -7.51 9.68
C SER A 11 5.30 -9.05 9.80
N ARG A 12 5.17 -9.76 8.67
CA ARG A 12 5.15 -11.24 8.61
C ARG A 12 6.47 -11.89 9.02
N GLN A 13 7.61 -11.20 8.93
CA GLN A 13 8.91 -11.77 9.29
C GLN A 13 9.24 -11.68 10.78
N HIS A 14 8.60 -10.78 11.54
CA HIS A 14 8.97 -10.51 12.93
C HIS A 14 8.10 -11.22 13.99
N HIS A 15 6.87 -11.65 13.67
CA HIS A 15 5.95 -12.24 14.65
C HIS A 15 5.78 -13.75 14.50
N ARG A 16 6.89 -14.50 14.56
CA ARG A 16 6.87 -15.89 15.05
C ARG A 16 7.41 -15.92 16.47
N ARG A 17 6.49 -15.95 17.45
CA ARG A 17 6.59 -16.44 18.84
C ARG A 17 6.05 -15.44 19.88
N ARG A 18 4.84 -15.72 20.39
CA ARG A 18 4.54 -16.00 21.81
C ARG A 18 3.02 -15.92 22.02
N ALA A 19 2.42 -17.08 22.29
CA ALA A 19 1.06 -17.18 22.77
C ALA A 19 1.06 -16.96 24.29
N GLN A 20 0.28 -16.01 24.80
CA GLN A 20 -0.14 -15.99 26.19
C GLN A 20 -1.63 -15.61 26.31
N ASN A 21 -2.30 -16.39 27.16
CA ASN A 21 -3.73 -16.38 27.43
C ASN A 21 -4.18 -15.08 28.13
N VAL A 22 -5.23 -14.45 27.61
CA VAL A 22 -6.06 -13.46 28.31
C VAL A 22 -7.53 -13.76 27.98
N ASP A 23 -8.36 -13.74 29.02
CA ASP A 23 -9.81 -13.92 29.05
C ASP A 23 -10.54 -13.56 27.73
N ARG A 24 -11.05 -14.58 27.02
CA ARG A 24 -11.67 -14.44 25.70
C ARG A 24 -13.13 -13.96 25.83
N ARG A 25 -13.35 -12.68 26.13
CA ARG A 25 -14.60 -12.04 25.70
C ARG A 25 -14.64 -12.04 24.18
N ARG A 26 -15.63 -12.71 23.59
CA ARG A 26 -15.79 -12.79 22.13
C ARG A 26 -16.08 -11.38 21.60
N GLN A 27 -15.10 -10.74 20.95
CA GLN A 27 -15.28 -9.38 20.41
C GLN A 27 -16.29 -9.38 19.26
N SER A 28 -17.13 -8.35 19.20
CA SER A 28 -18.12 -8.19 18.14
C SER A 28 -17.45 -7.85 16.80
N ARG A 29 -18.18 -8.05 15.68
CA ARG A 29 -17.65 -7.73 14.33
C ARG A 29 -17.39 -6.23 14.19
N GLU A 30 -18.27 -5.42 14.75
CA GLU A 30 -18.22 -3.96 14.75
C GLU A 30 -17.00 -3.45 15.51
N GLN A 31 -16.64 -4.07 16.64
CA GLN A 31 -15.44 -3.73 17.40
C GLN A 31 -14.16 -4.00 16.58
N LYS A 32 -14.09 -5.16 15.92
CA LYS A 32 -12.96 -5.54 15.07
C LYS A 32 -12.79 -4.60 13.89
N LEU A 33 -13.89 -4.27 13.21
CA LEU A 33 -13.91 -3.31 12.10
C LEU A 33 -13.51 -1.91 12.56
N THR A 34 -14.05 -1.45 13.68
CA THR A 34 -13.71 -0.14 14.25
C THR A 34 -12.23 -0.04 14.60
N ALA A 35 -11.65 -1.11 15.16
CA ALA A 35 -10.23 -1.15 15.46
C ALA A 35 -9.37 -1.00 14.19
N ALA A 36 -9.64 -1.80 13.16
CA ALA A 36 -8.92 -1.74 11.90
C ALA A 36 -9.07 -0.37 11.19
N LEU A 37 -10.30 0.15 11.11
CA LEU A 37 -10.59 1.44 10.47
C LEU A 37 -9.91 2.60 11.20
N ARG A 38 -9.86 2.59 12.54
CA ARG A 38 -9.17 3.64 13.30
C ARG A 38 -7.67 3.63 13.07
N MET A 39 -7.05 2.44 13.03
CA MET A 39 -5.63 2.34 12.70
C MET A 39 -5.34 2.87 11.30
N LEU A 40 -6.17 2.52 10.31
CA LEU A 40 -5.97 2.93 8.92
C LEU A 40 -6.29 4.41 8.67
N ALA A 41 -7.37 4.93 9.25
CA ALA A 41 -7.82 6.30 8.98
C ALA A 41 -6.97 7.36 9.71
N TYR A 42 -6.52 7.05 10.93
CA TYR A 42 -5.81 8.02 11.77
C TYR A 42 -4.32 7.72 11.95
N GLY A 43 -3.83 6.59 11.43
CA GLY A 43 -2.47 6.12 11.74
C GLY A 43 -2.28 5.82 13.23
N ALA A 44 -3.37 5.46 13.93
CA ALA A 44 -3.35 5.23 15.36
C ALA A 44 -2.59 3.94 15.71
N SER A 45 -1.83 3.96 16.80
CA SER A 45 -1.17 2.74 17.29
C SER A 45 -2.17 1.78 17.95
N ALA A 46 -1.79 0.51 18.10
CA ALA A 46 -2.65 -0.47 18.77
C ALA A 46 -2.95 -0.07 20.23
N GLU A 47 -2.02 0.62 20.90
CA GLU A 47 -2.22 1.22 22.22
C GLU A 47 -3.40 2.20 22.23
N GLN A 48 -3.40 3.15 21.27
CA GLN A 48 -4.44 4.17 21.19
C GLN A 48 -5.81 3.58 20.87
N VAL A 49 -5.83 2.47 20.13
CA VAL A 49 -7.07 1.79 19.75
C VAL A 49 -7.59 0.89 20.87
N ASP A 50 -6.73 0.31 21.71
CA ASP A 50 -7.12 -0.54 22.84
C ASP A 50 -8.03 0.19 23.83
N GLU A 51 -7.71 1.45 24.18
CA GLU A 51 -8.52 2.25 25.11
C GLU A 51 -9.99 2.36 24.67
N ILE A 52 -10.24 2.35 23.36
CA ILE A 52 -11.56 2.58 22.77
C ILE A 52 -12.24 1.27 22.38
N ALA A 53 -11.50 0.36 21.75
CA ALA A 53 -12.00 -0.93 21.32
C ALA A 53 -12.14 -1.93 22.49
N ARG A 54 -11.39 -1.72 23.58
CA ARG A 54 -11.23 -2.62 24.72
C ARG A 54 -10.78 -4.00 24.26
N MET A 55 -9.67 -4.03 23.53
CA MET A 55 -9.17 -5.21 22.83
C MET A 55 -7.66 -5.32 23.02
N GLY A 56 -7.19 -6.51 23.39
CA GLY A 56 -5.75 -6.75 23.48
C GLY A 56 -5.01 -6.36 22.19
N LYS A 57 -3.86 -5.71 22.32
CA LYS A 57 -3.06 -5.18 21.21
C LYS A 57 -2.82 -6.19 20.08
N SER A 58 -2.52 -7.44 20.43
CA SER A 58 -2.35 -8.52 19.45
C SER A 58 -3.62 -8.76 18.62
N THR A 59 -4.78 -8.77 19.26
CA THR A 59 -6.06 -8.92 18.57
C THR A 59 -6.39 -7.72 17.68
N ILE A 60 -6.02 -6.50 18.09
CA ILE A 60 -6.17 -5.31 17.24
C ILE A 60 -5.34 -5.45 15.95
N LEU A 61 -4.08 -5.86 16.08
CA LEU A 61 -3.19 -6.10 14.94
C LEU A 61 -3.72 -7.22 14.04
N GLU A 62 -4.22 -8.32 14.61
CA GLU A 62 -4.87 -9.40 13.85
C GLU A 62 -6.12 -8.90 13.11
N CYS A 63 -6.92 -8.02 13.72
CA CYS A 63 -8.09 -7.43 13.08
C CYS A 63 -7.70 -6.53 11.91
N LEU A 64 -6.62 -5.74 12.07
CA LEU A 64 -6.06 -4.95 10.99
C LEU A 64 -5.63 -5.85 9.82
N VAL A 65 -4.84 -6.90 10.09
CA VAL A 65 -4.38 -7.86 9.06
C VAL A 65 -5.57 -8.48 8.33
N GLY A 66 -6.54 -9.04 9.08
CA GLY A 66 -7.70 -9.69 8.47
C GLY A 66 -8.61 -8.74 7.69
N PHE A 67 -8.74 -7.48 8.12
CA PHE A 67 -9.47 -6.46 7.37
C PHE A 67 -8.79 -6.14 6.04
N CYS A 68 -7.47 -5.95 6.07
CA CYS A 68 -6.66 -5.69 4.89
C CYS A 68 -6.71 -6.84 3.89
N ASP A 69 -6.57 -8.09 4.36
CA ASP A 69 -6.68 -9.29 3.52
C ASP A 69 -8.07 -9.37 2.88
N ALA A 70 -9.15 -9.07 3.62
CA ALA A 70 -10.50 -9.06 3.07
C ALA A 70 -10.68 -8.00 1.98
N VAL A 71 -10.16 -6.80 2.22
CA VAL A 71 -10.17 -5.69 1.26
C VAL A 71 -9.40 -6.04 -0.01
N GLU A 72 -8.22 -6.62 0.12
CA GLU A 72 -7.41 -7.08 -1.02
C GLU A 72 -8.19 -8.11 -1.83
N ASN A 73 -8.74 -9.14 -1.17
CA ASN A 73 -9.50 -10.18 -1.85
C ASN A 73 -10.73 -9.64 -2.59
N LEU A 74 -11.40 -8.61 -2.04
CA LEU A 74 -12.59 -8.02 -2.66
C LEU A 74 -12.24 -7.13 -3.86
N TYR A 75 -11.23 -6.28 -3.72
CA TYR A 75 -11.02 -5.18 -4.67
C TYR A 75 -9.86 -5.40 -5.63
N THR A 76 -8.95 -6.35 -5.38
CA THR A 76 -7.78 -6.54 -6.24
C THR A 76 -8.17 -6.88 -7.66
N ARG A 77 -9.18 -7.72 -7.89
CA ARG A 77 -9.61 -8.07 -9.25
C ARG A 77 -10.19 -6.90 -10.04
N GLU A 78 -10.84 -5.97 -9.36
CA GLU A 78 -11.56 -4.86 -9.99
C GLU A 78 -10.67 -3.62 -10.16
N TYR A 79 -9.74 -3.40 -9.23
CA TYR A 79 -8.94 -2.16 -9.18
C TYR A 79 -7.43 -2.39 -9.30
N LEU A 80 -6.92 -3.61 -9.04
CA LEU A 80 -5.49 -3.96 -9.08
C LEU A 80 -5.22 -5.13 -10.05
N CYS A 81 -5.44 -4.90 -11.33
CA CYS A 81 -5.31 -5.92 -12.36
C CYS A 81 -4.40 -5.45 -13.51
N ARG A 82 -3.53 -6.34 -14.00
CA ARG A 82 -2.75 -6.08 -15.21
C ARG A 82 -3.71 -6.04 -16.41
N PRO A 83 -3.57 -5.06 -17.33
CA PRO A 83 -4.46 -4.94 -18.48
C PRO A 83 -4.30 -6.16 -19.38
N SER A 84 -5.42 -6.69 -19.87
CA SER A 84 -5.40 -7.68 -20.95
C SER A 84 -5.06 -7.02 -22.29
N PRO A 85 -4.72 -7.78 -23.34
CA PRO A 85 -4.55 -7.22 -24.68
C PRO A 85 -5.76 -6.41 -25.18
N ALA A 86 -6.98 -6.81 -24.80
CA ALA A 86 -8.19 -6.08 -25.13
C ALA A 86 -8.28 -4.74 -24.37
N ASP A 87 -7.87 -4.72 -23.09
CA ASP A 87 -7.78 -3.50 -22.30
C ASP A 87 -6.74 -2.54 -22.87
N LEU A 88 -5.56 -3.04 -23.24
CA LEU A 88 -4.51 -2.23 -23.88
C LEU A 88 -5.02 -1.57 -25.16
N GLN A 89 -5.69 -2.30 -26.05
CA GLN A 89 -6.28 -1.72 -27.26
C GLN A 89 -7.31 -0.63 -26.94
N ARG A 90 -8.16 -0.87 -25.94
CA ARG A 90 -9.17 0.11 -25.48
C ARG A 90 -8.51 1.37 -24.92
N LEU A 91 -7.48 1.22 -24.09
CA LEU A 91 -6.71 2.31 -23.49
C LEU A 91 -6.02 3.14 -24.57
N LEU A 92 -5.28 2.49 -25.48
CA LEU A 92 -4.57 3.13 -26.59
C LEU A 92 -5.52 3.91 -27.50
N LYS A 93 -6.65 3.30 -27.89
CA LYS A 93 -7.67 3.97 -28.72
C LYS A 93 -8.24 5.21 -28.03
N LYS A 94 -8.51 5.12 -26.72
CA LYS A 94 -9.05 6.26 -25.97
C LYS A 94 -8.01 7.39 -25.85
N ALA A 95 -6.76 7.04 -25.60
CA ALA A 95 -5.68 7.99 -25.46
C ALA A 95 -5.38 8.71 -26.79
N ASP A 96 -5.36 7.98 -27.90
CA ASP A 96 -5.22 8.54 -29.25
C ASP A 96 -6.33 9.54 -29.58
N THR A 97 -7.59 9.18 -29.29
CA THR A 97 -8.76 10.08 -29.44
C THR A 97 -8.63 11.36 -28.60
N ARG A 98 -7.84 11.33 -27.52
CA ARG A 98 -7.59 12.47 -26.63
C ARG A 98 -6.29 13.22 -26.97
N GLY A 99 -5.57 12.84 -28.02
CA GLY A 99 -4.31 13.46 -28.43
C GLY A 99 -3.07 12.95 -27.69
N PHE A 100 -3.15 11.78 -27.05
CA PHE A 100 -2.03 11.14 -26.33
C PHE A 100 -1.71 9.76 -26.95
N PRO A 101 -1.21 9.70 -28.20
CA PRO A 101 -0.93 8.43 -28.87
C PRO A 101 0.09 7.60 -28.07
N GLY A 102 -0.20 6.31 -27.87
CA GLY A 102 0.66 5.39 -27.12
C GLY A 102 0.51 5.42 -25.59
N MET A 103 -0.27 6.36 -25.02
CA MET A 103 -0.49 6.43 -23.58
C MET A 103 -1.48 5.37 -23.11
N ILE A 104 -1.15 4.66 -22.03
CA ILE A 104 -2.01 3.63 -21.42
C ILE A 104 -2.37 3.92 -19.96
N GLY A 105 -1.73 4.93 -19.36
CA GLY A 105 -1.96 5.33 -17.98
C GLY A 105 -1.03 6.47 -17.57
N SER A 106 -1.27 6.98 -16.37
CA SER A 106 -0.45 7.98 -15.70
C SER A 106 0.24 7.33 -14.52
N ILE A 107 1.54 7.55 -14.42
CA ILE A 107 2.35 7.21 -13.26
C ILE A 107 2.35 8.39 -12.30
N ASP A 108 2.23 8.14 -10.99
CA ASP A 108 2.41 9.16 -9.96
C ASP A 108 3.07 8.56 -8.71
N CYS A 109 3.76 9.41 -7.96
CA CYS A 109 4.49 9.06 -6.74
C CYS A 109 4.01 9.90 -5.56
N ILE A 110 3.74 9.25 -4.43
CA ILE A 110 3.33 9.91 -3.19
C ILE A 110 4.35 9.60 -2.10
N HIS A 111 4.87 10.65 -1.45
CA HIS A 111 5.66 10.51 -0.23
C HIS A 111 4.74 10.22 0.96
N TRP A 112 4.79 9.00 1.46
CA TRP A 112 4.07 8.62 2.66
C TRP A 112 4.94 8.80 3.90
N GLN A 113 4.57 9.72 4.79
CA GLN A 113 5.35 9.97 6.00
C GLN A 113 5.36 8.72 6.92
N TRP A 114 6.56 8.29 7.28
CA TRP A 114 6.80 7.18 8.19
C TRP A 114 7.19 7.69 9.58
N LYS A 115 6.18 8.01 10.39
CA LYS A 115 6.36 8.57 11.74
C LYS A 115 7.20 7.66 12.66
N ASN A 116 7.07 6.35 12.52
CA ASN A 116 7.73 5.35 13.36
C ASN A 116 8.92 4.67 12.63
N CYS A 117 9.61 5.38 11.74
CA CYS A 117 10.77 4.87 11.02
C CYS A 117 11.88 4.42 12.01
N PRO A 118 12.33 3.16 11.97
CA PRO A 118 13.40 2.67 12.84
C PRO A 118 14.64 3.53 12.72
N THR A 119 15.31 3.82 13.83
CA THR A 119 16.50 4.69 13.87
C THR A 119 17.56 4.29 12.85
N ALA A 120 17.77 2.98 12.66
CA ALA A 120 18.72 2.43 11.70
C ALA A 120 18.43 2.85 10.24
N TRP A 121 17.17 3.16 9.89
CA TRP A 121 16.74 3.47 8.52
C TRP A 121 16.45 4.96 8.32
N GLN A 122 16.57 5.78 9.38
CA GLN A 122 16.25 7.20 9.30
C GLN A 122 17.16 7.99 8.35
N GLY A 123 18.40 7.53 8.11
CA GLY A 123 19.32 8.15 7.16
C GLY A 123 18.77 8.09 5.74
N ASP A 124 18.48 6.88 5.27
CA ASP A 124 18.06 6.63 3.89
C ASP A 124 16.65 7.11 3.59
N TYR A 125 15.74 7.11 4.57
CA TYR A 125 14.33 7.46 4.36
C TYR A 125 14.02 8.94 4.62
N GLY A 126 15.01 9.76 4.92
CA GLY A 126 14.85 11.20 5.14
C GLY A 126 14.62 11.97 3.83
N ASN A 127 13.45 12.60 3.69
CA ASN A 127 13.19 13.52 2.59
C ASN A 127 13.89 14.88 2.82
N ARG A 128 13.84 15.77 1.81
CA ARG A 128 14.45 17.11 1.86
C ARG A 128 13.96 17.99 3.02
N LYS A 129 12.78 17.71 3.58
CA LYS A 129 12.19 18.42 4.73
C LYS A 129 12.56 17.75 6.08
N GLY A 130 13.45 16.76 6.07
CA GLY A 130 13.86 16.00 7.25
C GLY A 130 12.83 14.96 7.73
N GLN A 131 11.68 14.86 7.07
CA GLN A 131 10.64 13.89 7.40
C GLN A 131 11.01 12.52 6.85
N LYS A 132 10.76 11.46 7.62
CA LYS A 132 10.96 10.10 7.13
C LYS A 132 9.77 9.73 6.27
N SER A 133 10.00 9.21 5.06
CA SER A 133 8.92 8.79 4.17
C SER A 133 9.31 7.59 3.33
N ILE A 134 8.30 6.79 2.98
CA ILE A 134 8.38 5.74 1.97
C ILE A 134 7.63 6.25 0.75
N ILE A 135 8.16 6.04 -0.45
CA ILE A 135 7.41 6.36 -1.67
C ILE A 135 6.48 5.21 -2.04
N LEU A 136 5.25 5.59 -2.37
CA LEU A 136 4.30 4.80 -3.14
C LEU A 136 4.33 5.29 -4.59
N GLU A 137 4.59 4.39 -5.52
CA GLU A 137 4.37 4.60 -6.95
C GLU A 137 3.13 3.83 -7.39
N ALA A 138 2.28 4.44 -8.20
CA ALA A 138 1.18 3.74 -8.85
C ALA A 138 1.03 4.19 -10.30
N VAL A 139 0.60 3.25 -11.15
CA VAL A 139 0.18 3.57 -12.52
C VAL A 139 -1.29 3.27 -12.67
N ALA A 140 -2.05 4.29 -13.06
CA ALA A 140 -3.49 4.23 -13.23
C ALA A 140 -3.94 4.67 -14.62
N SER A 141 -4.92 3.98 -15.18
CA SER A 141 -5.59 4.38 -16.42
C SER A 141 -6.73 5.38 -16.18
N PHE A 142 -7.28 5.95 -17.27
CA PHE A 142 -8.32 6.98 -17.20
C PHE A 142 -9.64 6.53 -16.54
N ASP A 143 -9.86 5.22 -16.49
CA ASP A 143 -11.01 4.55 -15.89
C ASP A 143 -10.70 4.03 -14.48
N THR A 144 -9.67 4.58 -13.83
CA THR A 144 -9.29 4.33 -12.43
C THR A 144 -8.75 2.94 -12.13
N TRP A 145 -8.44 2.13 -13.13
CA TRP A 145 -7.74 0.87 -12.93
C TRP A 145 -6.27 1.13 -12.61
N VAL A 146 -5.80 0.59 -11.49
CA VAL A 146 -4.40 0.62 -11.09
C VAL A 146 -3.78 -0.70 -11.53
N TRP A 147 -2.95 -0.69 -12.55
CA TRP A 147 -2.32 -1.94 -13.03
C TRP A 147 -0.92 -2.16 -12.47
N HIS A 148 -0.36 -1.14 -11.81
CA HIS A 148 0.88 -1.23 -11.07
C HIS A 148 0.80 -0.41 -9.79
N ALA A 149 1.27 -0.98 -8.68
CA ALA A 149 1.54 -0.24 -7.47
C ALA A 149 2.78 -0.84 -6.78
N PHE A 150 3.70 0.02 -6.37
CA PHE A 150 4.93 -0.37 -5.70
C PHE A 150 5.18 0.49 -4.46
N PHE A 151 5.62 -0.16 -3.39
CA PHE A 151 6.04 0.48 -2.15
C PHE A 151 7.46 0.04 -1.82
N GLY A 152 8.28 0.96 -1.32
CA GLY A 152 9.55 0.59 -0.69
C GLY A 152 10.76 1.42 -1.09
N VAL A 153 10.62 2.38 -2.00
CA VAL A 153 11.72 3.32 -2.25
C VAL A 153 11.80 4.33 -1.11
N ALA A 154 13.05 4.57 -0.67
CA ALA A 154 13.34 5.48 0.41
C ALA A 154 13.04 6.93 -0.01
N GLY A 155 12.36 7.68 0.85
CA GLY A 155 11.90 9.05 0.59
C GLY A 155 12.97 10.11 0.33
N SER A 156 14.25 9.75 0.43
CA SER A 156 15.39 10.60 0.03
C SER A 156 15.61 10.66 -1.48
N GLN A 157 15.06 9.70 -2.24
CA GLN A 157 15.19 9.67 -3.69
C GLN A 157 14.36 10.79 -4.33
N ASN A 158 14.88 11.36 -5.42
CA ASN A 158 14.11 12.24 -6.30
C ASN A 158 13.35 11.42 -7.35
N ASP A 159 12.33 12.03 -7.97
CA ASP A 159 11.44 11.35 -8.91
C ASP A 159 12.22 10.68 -10.06
N LEU A 160 13.29 11.30 -10.54
CA LEU A 160 14.11 10.76 -11.64
C LEU A 160 14.89 9.50 -11.25
N ASN A 161 15.54 9.49 -10.10
CA ASN A 161 16.28 8.31 -9.60
C ASN A 161 15.32 7.17 -9.22
N MET A 162 14.12 7.55 -8.78
CA MET A 162 13.02 6.65 -8.49
C MET A 162 12.65 5.80 -9.72
N LEU A 163 12.40 6.43 -10.87
CA LEU A 163 12.03 5.71 -12.10
C LEU A 163 13.02 4.60 -12.49
N GLY A 164 14.32 4.78 -12.23
CA GLY A 164 15.34 3.77 -12.51
C GLY A 164 15.39 2.59 -11.52
N GLN A 165 14.80 2.73 -10.34
CA GLN A 165 14.79 1.69 -9.30
C GLN A 165 13.52 0.82 -9.35
N PHE A 166 12.50 1.24 -10.09
CA PHE A 166 11.20 0.61 -10.05
C PHE A 166 11.04 -0.56 -11.02
N PRO A 167 10.32 -1.63 -10.61
CA PRO A 167 10.08 -2.79 -11.47
C PRO A 167 9.34 -2.43 -12.76
N VAL A 168 8.41 -1.46 -12.73
CA VAL A 168 7.59 -1.14 -13.91
C VAL A 168 8.45 -0.61 -15.06
N PHE A 169 9.42 0.25 -14.76
CA PHE A 169 10.31 0.80 -15.77
C PHE A 169 11.25 -0.27 -16.33
N ASN A 170 11.77 -1.13 -15.46
CA ASN A 170 12.62 -2.25 -15.88
C ASN A 170 11.84 -3.26 -16.73
N ASP A 171 10.59 -3.54 -16.39
CA ASP A 171 9.73 -4.44 -17.15
C ASP A 171 9.34 -3.81 -18.50
N VAL A 172 9.09 -2.49 -18.56
CA VAL A 172 8.87 -1.76 -19.81
C VAL A 172 10.11 -1.81 -20.71
N LEU A 173 11.29 -1.53 -20.16
CA LEU A 173 12.56 -1.59 -20.93
C LEU A 173 12.87 -3.00 -21.44
N ARG A 174 12.40 -4.04 -20.75
CA ARG A 174 12.57 -5.45 -21.15
C ARG A 174 11.44 -5.97 -22.03
N GLY A 175 10.40 -5.16 -22.29
CA GLY A 175 9.22 -5.58 -23.06
C GLY A 175 8.31 -6.57 -22.32
N HIS A 176 8.41 -6.65 -21.00
CA HIS A 176 7.54 -7.47 -20.13
C HIS A 176 6.32 -6.70 -19.60
N SER A 177 6.32 -5.38 -19.77
CA SER A 177 5.25 -4.45 -19.43
C SER A 177 5.20 -3.35 -20.51
N PRO A 178 4.06 -2.67 -20.75
CA PRO A 178 2.74 -2.99 -20.22
C PRO A 178 2.16 -4.27 -20.81
#